data_AF-A0A0C2B3G2-F1
#
_entry.id   AF-A0A0C2B3G2-F1
#
_cell.length_a   1.000
_cell.length_b   1.000
_cell.length_c   1.000
_cell.angle_alpha   90.00
_cell.angle_beta   90.00
_cell.angle_gamma   90.00
#
_symmetry.space_group_name_H-M   'P 1'
#
loop_
_entity.id
_entity.type
_entity.pdbx_description
1 polymer ?
#
loop_
_entity_poly.entity_id
_entity_poly.type
_entity_poly.pdbx_seq_one_letter_code
_entity_poly.pdbx_strand_id
1 'polypeptide(L)' 'MTDHRTSDRITTPFGPHSTAADVLAGVDLGGKRAVVTGGTSGIGIETARALASAGAEVTLAVRDTEAGG' A
#
# COMPACT_ATOMS: atom_id res chain seq x y z
N MET A 1 13.58 -30.62 -11.10
CA MET A 1 13.00 -29.63 -12.03
C MET A 1 11.50 -29.76 -11.89
N THR A 2 10.91 -29.02 -10.96
CA THR A 2 9.48 -29.17 -10.61
C THR A 2 8.70 -28.11 -11.38
N ASP A 3 7.73 -28.57 -12.16
CA ASP A 3 6.85 -27.77 -13.01
C ASP A 3 5.95 -26.87 -12.14
N HIS A 4 6.08 -25.54 -12.24
CA HIS A 4 5.14 -24.58 -11.66
C HIS A 4 3.85 -24.57 -12.48
N ARG A 5 3.10 -25.69 -12.44
CA ARG A 5 1.75 -25.82 -13.02
C ARG A 5 0.91 -24.62 -12.61
N THR A 6 0.50 -23.82 -13.60
CA THR A 6 -0.54 -22.78 -13.59
C THR A 6 -0.94 -22.29 -12.20
N SER A 7 -0.32 -21.21 -11.73
CA SER A 7 -0.80 -20.48 -10.55
C SER A 7 -2.26 -20.08 -10.78
N ASP A 8 -3.16 -20.52 -9.92
CA ASP A 8 -4.52 -19.96 -9.87
C ASP A 8 -4.41 -18.44 -9.84
N ARG A 9 -5.15 -17.77 -10.73
CA ARG A 9 -5.09 -16.32 -10.87
C ARG A 9 -5.62 -15.69 -9.58
N ILE A 10 -4.80 -14.88 -8.92
CA ILE A 10 -5.25 -14.04 -7.81
C ILE A 10 -6.28 -13.04 -8.36
N THR A 11 -7.49 -13.09 -7.83
CA THR A 11 -8.58 -12.16 -8.14
C THR A 11 -8.94 -11.34 -6.90
N THR A 12 -9.50 -10.15 -7.10
CA THR A 12 -9.83 -9.19 -6.06
C THR A 12 -11.20 -8.58 -6.33
N PRO A 13 -11.99 -8.21 -5.30
CA PRO A 13 -13.24 -7.48 -5.47
C PRO A 13 -13.05 -6.00 -5.86
N PHE A 14 -11.82 -5.47 -5.81
CA PHE A 14 -11.52 -4.07 -6.12
C PHE A 14 -11.36 -3.83 -7.62
N GLY A 15 -11.87 -2.68 -8.09
CA GLY A 15 -11.81 -2.27 -9.49
C GLY A 15 -10.79 -1.16 -9.75
N PRO A 16 -10.63 -0.72 -11.01
CA PRO A 16 -9.68 0.34 -11.39
C PRO A 16 -9.91 1.70 -10.71
N HIS A 17 -11.09 1.92 -10.15
CA HIS A 17 -11.48 3.16 -9.46
C HIS A 17 -11.47 3.03 -7.93
N SER A 18 -11.17 1.86 -7.39
CA SER A 18 -11.06 1.67 -5.94
C SER A 18 -9.86 2.46 -5.42
N THR A 19 -10.08 3.23 -4.35
CA THR A 19 -9.03 4.00 -3.69
C THR A 19 -8.28 3.14 -2.68
N ALA A 20 -7.11 3.62 -2.22
CA ALA A 20 -6.38 2.96 -1.14
C ALA A 20 -7.21 2.88 0.17
N ALA A 21 -8.07 3.87 0.41
CA ALA A 21 -9.00 3.87 1.54
C ALA A 21 -10.08 2.80 1.40
N ASP A 22 -10.65 2.62 0.19
CA ASP A 22 -11.65 1.56 -0.06
C ASP A 22 -11.06 0.17 0.18
N VAL A 23 -9.80 -0.03 -0.22
CA VAL A 23 -9.08 -1.30 -0.02
C VAL A 23 -8.83 -1.59 1.47
N LEU A 24 -8.55 -0.55 2.26
CA LEU A 24 -8.25 -0.66 3.68
C LEU A 24 -9.48 -0.53 4.60
N ALA A 25 -10.68 -0.34 4.04
CA ALA A 25 -11.89 -0.19 4.83
C ALA A 25 -12.12 -1.41 5.74
N GLY A 26 -12.13 -1.17 7.05
CA GLY A 26 -12.30 -2.22 8.08
C GLY A 26 -11.05 -3.04 8.39
N VAL A 27 -9.88 -2.69 7.83
CA VAL A 27 -8.60 -3.33 8.13
C VAL A 27 -7.91 -2.57 9.26
N ASP A 28 -7.53 -3.28 10.32
CA ASP A 28 -6.69 -2.74 11.41
C ASP A 28 -5.23 -3.16 11.19
N LEU A 29 -4.36 -2.17 11.02
CA LEU A 29 -2.92 -2.32 10.86
C LEU A 29 -2.15 -1.95 12.13
N GLY A 30 -2.82 -1.84 13.27
CA GLY A 30 -2.21 -1.63 14.57
C GLY A 30 -1.01 -2.55 14.81
N GLY A 31 0.10 -1.94 15.23
CA GLY A 31 1.35 -2.63 15.52
C GLY A 31 2.06 -3.20 14.28
N LYS A 32 1.66 -2.83 13.06
CA LYS A 32 2.37 -3.16 11.82
C LYS A 32 3.20 -1.97 11.35
N ARG A 33 4.29 -2.31 10.67
CA ARG A 33 5.19 -1.35 10.03
C ARG A 33 5.09 -1.50 8.52
N ALA A 34 4.93 -0.40 7.81
CA ALA A 34 4.85 -0.38 6.36
C ALA A 34 5.90 0.57 5.79
N VAL A 35 6.63 0.11 4.77
CA VAL A 35 7.57 0.95 4.01
C VAL A 35 6.92 1.27 2.67
N VAL A 36 6.74 2.57 2.38
CA VAL A 36 6.20 3.04 1.10
C VAL A 36 7.34 3.64 0.28
N THR A 37 7.72 2.94 -0.79
CA THR A 37 8.70 3.43 -1.76
C THR A 37 8.05 4.40 -2.74
N GLY A 38 8.68 5.54 -3.03
CA GLY A 38 8.09 6.55 -3.91
C GLY A 38 6.91 7.32 -3.30
N GLY A 39 6.85 7.39 -1.97
CA GLY A 39 5.76 8.00 -1.21
C GLY A 39 5.62 9.52 -1.28
N THR A 40 6.38 10.21 -2.14
CA THR A 40 6.36 11.68 -2.28
C THR A 40 5.47 12.19 -3.42
N SER A 41 4.80 11.32 -4.18
CA SER A 41 3.88 11.79 -5.22
C SER A 41 2.77 10.80 -5.54
N GLY A 42 1.69 11.33 -6.12
CA GLY A 42 0.57 10.57 -6.65
C GLY A 42 0.06 9.49 -5.70
N ILE A 43 -0.01 8.26 -6.20
CA ILE A 43 -0.52 7.08 -5.46
C ILE A 43 0.30 6.78 -4.21
N GLY A 44 1.59 7.12 -4.17
CA GLY A 44 2.46 6.88 -3.01
C GLY A 44 2.01 7.65 -1.77
N ILE A 45 1.61 8.91 -1.93
CA ILE A 45 1.08 9.73 -0.83
C ILE A 45 -0.24 9.16 -0.32
N GLU A 46 -1.18 8.88 -1.23
CA GLU A 46 -2.49 8.34 -0.86
C GLU A 46 -2.38 6.97 -0.18
N THR A 47 -1.46 6.12 -0.65
CA THR A 47 -1.17 4.82 -0.04
C THR A 47 -0.63 5.00 1.37
N ALA A 48 0.34 5.90 1.57
CA ALA A 48 0.89 6.16 2.89
C ALA A 48 -0.15 6.70 3.87
N ARG A 49 -0.98 7.65 3.42
CA ARG A 49 -2.08 8.21 4.24
C ARG A 49 -3.08 7.14 4.64
N ALA A 50 -3.49 6.29 3.71
CA ALA A 50 -4.46 5.24 3.99
C ALA A 50 -3.90 4.20 4.98
N LEU A 51 -2.64 3.78 4.82
CA LEU A 51 -1.97 2.86 5.74
C LEU A 51 -1.85 3.43 7.16
N ALA A 52 -1.45 4.71 7.27
CA ALA A 52 -1.36 5.38 8.56
C ALA A 52 -2.74 5.54 9.23
N SER A 53 -3.77 5.85 8.43
CA SER A 53 -5.16 5.96 8.92
C SER A 53 -5.71 4.63 9.42
N ALA A 54 -5.22 3.51 8.89
CA ALA A 54 -5.52 2.15 9.36
C ALA A 54 -4.67 1.73 10.57
N GLY A 55 -3.79 2.59 11.10
CA GLY A 55 -3.02 2.34 12.32
C GLY A 55 -1.61 1.79 12.11
N ALA A 56 -1.10 1.73 10.88
CA ALA A 56 0.27 1.32 10.62
C ALA A 56 1.29 2.42 10.98
N GLU A 57 2.47 2.02 11.45
CA GLU A 57 3.66 2.87 11.48
C GLU A 57 4.27 2.91 10.07
N VAL A 58 4.12 4.04 9.38
CA VAL A 58 4.52 4.18 7.97
C VAL A 58 5.86 4.90 7.85
N THR A 59 6.81 4.28 7.14
CA THR A 59 8.09 4.88 6.75
C THR A 59 8.09 5.16 5.24
N LEU A 60 8.34 6.41 4.85
CA LEU A 60 8.48 6.79 3.45
C LEU A 60 9.92 6.60 2.99
N ALA A 61 10.13 5.70 2.02
CA ALA A 61 11.41 5.52 1.35
C ALA A 61 11.42 6.34 0.06
N VAL A 62 11.90 7.59 0.16
CA VAL A 62 11.93 8.56 -0.94
C VAL A 62 13.37 8.97 -1.23
N ARG A 63 13.64 9.31 -2.50
CA ARG A 63 14.99 9.74 -2.94
C ARG A 63 15.29 11.18 -2.53
N ASP A 64 14.24 11.98 -2.34
CA ASP A 64 14.30 13.38 -1.94
C ASP A 64 13.38 13.57 -0.73
N THR A 65 13.98 13.89 0.42
CA THR A 65 13.29 14.08 1.69
C THR A 65 12.65 15.46 1.82
N GLU A 66 13.02 16.45 0.98
CA GLU A 66 12.37 17.78 0.98
C GLU A 66 10.97 17.74 0.34
N ALA A 67 10.72 16.79 -0.57
CA ALA A 67 9.40 16.62 -1.21
C ALA A 67 8.32 16.03 -0.28
N GLY A 68 8.65 15.68 0.97
CA GLY A 68 7.76 15.01 1.93
C GLY A 68 7.28 15.88 3.09
N GLY A 69 7.53 17.20 3.05
CA GLY A 69 7.15 18.17 4.09
C GLY A 69 5.78 18.80 3.88
#